data_AF-A0A1H5U0Z4-F1
#
_entry.id   AF-A0A1H5U0Z4-F1
#
_cell.length_a   1.000
_cell.length_b   1.000
_cell.length_c   1.000
_cell.angle_alpha   90.00
_cell.angle_beta   90.00
_cell.angle_gamma   90.00
#
_symmetry.space_group_name_H-M   'P 1'
#
loop_
_entity.id
_entity.type
_entity.pdbx_description
1 polymer ?
#
loop_
_entity_poly.entity_id
_entity_poly.type
_entity_poly.pdbx_seq_one_letter_code
_entity_poly.pdbx_strand_id
1 'polypeptide(L)'
;MIDNNQPRIRKKLMPSLKGAYLKASATVEGAIVIPIVLFAILTIIYLLQIVAIETRINAALFETARRCSSYAYIYENVKEDAAYLNSLSTNTNNTNTQSSANTIKAIAMSGINDGIFLGMFIDNLGSDFASKNHIVGGNAGFVLLRSSILNNNSQIKVCLDYVIDNPFDIFGLSLVKKKTELVTDGWLGEDKDAFEEFAGDEDDDYVYITKDGEVYHRDASCTYLTRDVLSSSFSNIENVRNQSGAKYYPCDSCKAEINSGIVYYTSYGTRYHNSEECGQLHRDILRVPLSSVANRRPCSKCAGE
;
A
#
# COMPACT_ATOMS: atom_id res chain seq x y z
N MET A 1 -85.38 -34.95 -70.46
CA MET A 1 -84.00 -34.59 -70.83
C MET A 1 -83.39 -33.85 -69.66
N ILE A 2 -82.47 -34.49 -68.95
CA ILE A 2 -81.86 -34.00 -67.72
C ILE A 2 -80.53 -33.37 -68.13
N ASP A 3 -80.44 -32.04 -68.10
CA ASP A 3 -79.16 -31.34 -68.26
C ASP A 3 -78.54 -31.11 -66.87
N ASN A 4 -77.63 -32.01 -66.52
CA ASN A 4 -76.70 -31.87 -65.40
C ASN A 4 -75.64 -30.83 -65.77
N ASN A 5 -75.80 -29.59 -65.31
CA ASN A 5 -74.75 -28.58 -65.42
C ASN A 5 -74.40 -28.04 -64.02
N GLN A 6 -73.69 -28.87 -63.24
CA GLN A 6 -73.00 -28.37 -62.03
C GLN A 6 -71.72 -27.62 -62.43
N PRO A 7 -71.45 -26.43 -61.88
CA PRO A 7 -70.19 -25.75 -62.10
C PRO A 7 -69.05 -26.57 -61.45
N ARG A 8 -68.09 -27.01 -62.27
CA ARG A 8 -66.85 -27.65 -61.80
C ARG A 8 -66.03 -26.63 -61.00
N ILE A 9 -66.15 -26.64 -59.68
CA ILE A 9 -65.26 -25.93 -58.77
C ILE A 9 -63.86 -26.54 -58.94
N ARG A 10 -62.99 -25.86 -59.70
CA ARG A 10 -61.56 -26.19 -59.74
C ARG A 10 -60.99 -25.91 -58.35
N LYS A 11 -60.80 -26.94 -57.53
CA LYS A 11 -59.96 -26.86 -56.34
C LYS A 11 -58.58 -26.38 -56.81
N LYS A 12 -58.23 -25.12 -56.53
CA LYS A 12 -56.85 -24.64 -56.64
C LYS A 12 -56.04 -25.48 -55.67
N LEU A 13 -55.31 -26.45 -56.19
CA LEU A 13 -54.29 -27.16 -55.44
C LEU A 13 -53.29 -26.09 -55.00
N MET A 14 -53.31 -25.72 -53.73
CA MET A 14 -52.26 -24.87 -53.17
C MET A 14 -50.95 -25.65 -53.36
N PRO A 15 -49.96 -25.09 -54.08
CA PRO A 15 -48.67 -25.74 -54.16
C PRO A 15 -48.15 -25.87 -52.73
N SER A 16 -47.89 -27.10 -52.28
CA SER A 16 -47.22 -27.28 -51.00
C SER A 16 -45.91 -26.52 -51.08
N LEU A 17 -45.68 -25.57 -50.16
CA LEU A 17 -44.38 -24.94 -49.97
C LEU A 17 -43.38 -26.02 -49.53
N LYS A 18 -42.92 -26.84 -50.48
CA LYS A 18 -41.67 -27.58 -50.34
C LYS A 18 -40.59 -26.53 -50.57
N GLY A 19 -39.89 -26.18 -49.48
CA GLY A 19 -38.84 -25.17 -49.48
C GLY A 19 -37.88 -25.39 -50.65
N ALA A 20 -37.84 -24.42 -51.56
CA ALA A 20 -36.85 -24.40 -52.62
C ALA A 20 -35.49 -24.13 -51.97
N TYR A 21 -34.61 -25.14 -51.94
CA TYR A 21 -33.21 -24.92 -51.61
C TYR A 21 -32.61 -24.02 -52.71
N LEU A 22 -32.43 -22.74 -52.40
CA LEU A 22 -31.78 -21.78 -53.28
C LEU A 22 -30.31 -22.17 -53.44
N LYS A 23 -29.87 -22.38 -54.68
CA LYS A 23 -28.44 -22.57 -54.99
C LYS A 23 -27.68 -21.34 -54.50
N ALA A 24 -26.58 -21.56 -53.76
CA ALA A 24 -25.77 -20.56 -53.03
C ALA A 24 -26.23 -20.16 -51.61
N SER A 25 -27.22 -20.83 -50.99
CA SER A 25 -27.58 -20.56 -49.59
C SER A 25 -26.42 -20.78 -48.61
N ALA A 26 -25.63 -21.85 -48.80
CA ALA A 26 -24.48 -22.18 -47.95
C ALA A 26 -23.39 -21.09 -47.94
N THR A 27 -23.19 -20.37 -49.05
CA THR A 27 -22.21 -19.27 -49.11
C THR A 27 -22.74 -18.02 -48.39
N VAL A 28 -24.05 -17.75 -48.46
CA VAL A 28 -24.67 -16.63 -47.75
C VAL A 28 -24.67 -16.88 -46.24
N GLU A 29 -25.01 -18.11 -45.82
CA GLU A 29 -24.93 -18.53 -44.43
C GLU A 29 -23.50 -18.38 -43.89
N GLY A 30 -22.48 -18.89 -44.61
CA GLY A 30 -21.08 -18.74 -44.23
C GLY A 30 -20.62 -17.27 -44.14
N ALA A 31 -21.06 -16.42 -45.07
CA ALA A 31 -20.71 -14.99 -45.10
C ALA A 31 -21.29 -14.20 -43.91
N ILE A 32 -22.37 -14.69 -43.29
CA ILE A 32 -22.99 -14.08 -42.10
C ILE A 32 -22.44 -14.71 -40.81
N VAL A 33 -22.21 -16.02 -40.81
CA VAL A 33 -21.73 -16.74 -39.62
C VAL A 33 -20.32 -16.29 -39.22
N ILE A 34 -19.40 -16.08 -40.17
CA ILE A 34 -18.01 -15.70 -39.85
C ILE A 34 -17.92 -14.35 -39.12
N PRO A 35 -18.54 -13.25 -39.61
CA PRO A 35 -18.55 -11.97 -38.89
C PRO A 35 -19.19 -12.06 -37.49
N ILE A 36 -20.27 -12.83 -37.34
CA ILE A 36 -20.95 -13.00 -36.05
C ILE A 36 -20.05 -13.73 -35.06
N VAL A 37 -19.40 -14.82 -35.48
CA VAL A 37 -18.47 -15.58 -34.64
C VAL A 37 -17.26 -14.72 -34.27
N LEU A 38 -16.71 -13.96 -35.22
CA LEU A 38 -15.60 -13.05 -34.97
C LEU A 38 -16.00 -11.96 -33.95
N PHE A 39 -17.19 -11.37 -34.10
CA PHE A 39 -17.73 -10.41 -33.15
C PHE A 39 -17.89 -11.02 -31.74
N ALA A 40 -18.39 -12.25 -31.64
CA ALA A 40 -18.52 -12.95 -30.36
C ALA A 40 -17.15 -13.16 -29.69
N ILE A 41 -16.15 -13.60 -30.45
CA ILE A 41 -14.78 -13.78 -29.95
C ILE A 41 -14.17 -12.45 -29.50
N LEU A 42 -14.30 -11.38 -30.30
CA LEU A 42 -13.83 -10.04 -29.94
C LEU A 42 -14.50 -9.52 -28.66
N THR A 43 -15.80 -9.76 -28.50
CA THR A 43 -16.55 -9.36 -27.30
C THR A 43 -16.02 -10.08 -26.05
N ILE A 44 -15.73 -11.38 -26.15
CA ILE A 44 -15.14 -12.14 -25.03
C ILE A 44 -13.74 -11.62 -24.70
N ILE A 45 -12.90 -11.39 -25.71
CA ILE A 45 -11.55 -10.83 -25.52
C ILE A 45 -11.63 -9.45 -24.85
N TYR A 46 -12.54 -8.58 -25.30
CA TYR A 46 -12.73 -7.26 -24.71
C TYR A 46 -13.20 -7.33 -23.26
N LEU A 47 -14.12 -8.24 -22.93
CA LEU A 47 -14.54 -8.48 -21.55
C LEU A 47 -13.35 -8.88 -20.66
N LEU A 48 -12.51 -9.81 -21.13
CA LEU A 48 -11.30 -10.21 -20.43
C LEU A 48 -10.31 -9.04 -20.26
N GLN A 49 -10.18 -8.17 -21.26
CA GLN A 49 -9.37 -6.96 -21.17
C GLN A 49 -9.90 -6.00 -20.10
N ILE A 50 -11.21 -5.77 -20.02
CA ILE A 50 -11.82 -4.94 -18.97
C ILE A 50 -11.48 -5.50 -17.57
N VAL A 51 -11.60 -6.82 -17.38
CA VAL A 51 -11.26 -7.47 -16.10
C VAL A 51 -9.75 -7.33 -15.80
N ALA A 52 -8.89 -7.48 -16.80
CA ALA A 52 -7.45 -7.29 -16.64
C ALA A 52 -7.08 -5.84 -16.26
N ILE A 53 -7.76 -4.86 -16.86
CA ILE A 53 -7.61 -3.43 -16.52
C ILE A 53 -8.06 -3.19 -15.08
N GLU A 54 -9.24 -3.69 -14.71
CA GLU A 54 -9.81 -3.52 -13.37
C GLU A 54 -8.92 -4.14 -12.29
N THR A 55 -8.39 -5.34 -12.51
CA THR A 55 -7.45 -5.99 -11.57
C THR A 55 -6.14 -5.23 -11.41
N ARG A 56 -5.57 -4.71 -12.50
CA ARG A 56 -4.36 -3.88 -12.46
C ARG A 56 -4.58 -2.56 -11.73
N ILE A 57 -5.70 -1.88 -12.00
CA ILE A 57 -6.09 -0.63 -11.32
C ILE A 57 -6.30 -0.89 -9.83
N ASN A 58 -7.05 -1.95 -9.46
CA ASN A 58 -7.30 -2.28 -8.06
C ASN A 58 -6.00 -2.58 -7.30
N ALA A 59 -5.06 -3.31 -7.92
CA ALA A 59 -3.75 -3.59 -7.32
C ALA A 59 -2.94 -2.31 -7.10
N ALA A 60 -2.86 -1.42 -8.10
CA ALA A 60 -2.15 -0.15 -7.98
C ALA A 60 -2.82 0.78 -6.94
N LEU A 61 -4.15 0.81 -6.91
CA LEU A 61 -4.92 1.59 -5.94
C LEU A 61 -4.66 1.12 -4.51
N PHE A 62 -4.67 -0.20 -4.29
CA PHE A 62 -4.38 -0.80 -2.99
C PHE A 62 -2.96 -0.51 -2.52
N GLU A 63 -1.96 -0.66 -3.41
CA GLU A 63 -0.57 -0.36 -3.07
C GLU A 63 -0.38 1.13 -2.74
N THR A 64 -0.98 2.03 -3.51
CA THR A 64 -0.93 3.47 -3.22
C THR A 64 -1.60 3.79 -1.88
N ALA A 65 -2.78 3.21 -1.62
CA ALA A 65 -3.47 3.40 -0.35
C ALA A 65 -2.65 2.88 0.83
N ARG A 66 -1.97 1.73 0.67
CA ARG A 66 -1.05 1.18 1.68
C ARG A 66 0.15 2.10 1.93
N ARG A 67 0.75 2.66 0.88
CA ARG A 67 1.85 3.64 1.02
C ARG A 67 1.37 4.93 1.70
N CYS A 68 0.18 5.39 1.35
CA CYS A 68 -0.46 6.54 2.00
C CYS A 68 -0.73 6.29 3.48
N SER A 69 -1.24 5.10 3.80
CA SER A 69 -1.46 4.59 5.16
C SER A 69 -0.17 4.64 5.99
N SER A 70 0.99 4.26 5.42
CA SER A 70 2.28 4.37 6.11
C SER A 70 2.76 5.82 6.31
N TYR A 71 2.45 6.74 5.40
CA TYR A 71 2.83 8.15 5.55
C TYR A 71 1.90 8.93 6.48
N ALA A 72 0.70 8.41 6.75
CA ALA A 72 -0.23 9.01 7.70
C ALA A 72 0.38 9.18 9.10
N TYR A 73 1.11 8.16 9.57
CA TYR A 73 1.86 8.21 10.82
C TYR A 73 2.85 9.39 10.88
N ILE A 74 3.61 9.60 9.81
CA ILE A 74 4.60 10.69 9.77
C ILE A 74 3.89 12.04 9.80
N TYR A 75 2.78 12.19 9.09
CA TYR A 75 2.00 13.43 9.13
C TYR A 75 1.46 13.72 10.53
N GLU A 76 0.92 12.72 11.22
CA GLU A 76 0.35 12.89 12.56
C GLU A 76 1.41 13.30 13.60
N ASN A 77 2.56 12.63 13.60
CA ASN A 77 3.67 12.95 14.52
C ASN A 77 4.34 14.29 14.18
N VAL A 78 4.44 14.65 12.90
CA VAL A 78 5.18 15.86 12.50
C VAL A 78 4.29 17.11 12.48
N LYS A 79 2.97 16.95 12.51
CA LYS A 79 2.04 18.07 12.74
C LYS A 79 2.31 18.78 14.07
N GLU A 80 2.83 18.07 15.07
CA GLU A 80 3.26 18.66 16.35
C GLU A 80 4.60 19.42 16.25
N ASP A 81 5.51 18.99 15.36
CA ASP A 81 6.87 19.54 15.18
C ASP A 81 7.05 20.38 13.88
N ALA A 82 5.97 20.98 13.37
CA ALA A 82 5.91 21.65 12.06
C ALA A 82 6.96 22.74 11.79
N ALA A 83 7.61 23.28 12.84
CA ALA A 83 8.68 24.27 12.72
C ALA A 83 9.97 23.71 12.11
N TYR A 84 10.30 22.44 12.32
CA TYR A 84 11.55 21.82 11.84
C TYR A 84 11.50 21.48 10.34
N LEU A 85 10.35 21.03 9.81
CA LEU A 85 10.22 20.65 8.39
C LEU A 85 10.33 21.81 7.41
N ASN A 86 9.91 23.01 7.82
CA ASN A 86 10.04 24.21 7.00
C ASN A 86 11.52 24.60 6.78
N SER A 87 12.41 24.20 7.68
CA SER A 87 13.86 24.40 7.56
C SER A 87 14.53 23.39 6.61
N LEU A 88 13.86 22.28 6.29
CA LEU A 88 14.32 21.27 5.34
C LEU A 88 14.03 21.75 3.90
N SER A 89 14.58 22.89 3.53
CA SER A 89 14.59 23.43 2.17
C SER A 89 15.63 22.69 1.34
N THR A 90 15.14 22.09 0.25
CA THR A 90 15.82 21.28 -0.75
C THR A 90 17.03 22.00 -1.36
N ASN A 91 18.24 21.52 -1.04
CA ASN A 91 19.39 21.73 -1.90
C ASN A 91 19.76 20.39 -2.53
N THR A 92 19.09 20.03 -3.61
CA THR A 92 19.39 18.78 -4.33
C THR A 92 19.10 18.98 -5.81
N ASN A 93 20.14 19.33 -6.56
CA ASN A 93 20.10 19.57 -8.01
C ASN A 93 20.14 18.26 -8.82
N ASN A 94 19.30 17.28 -8.48
CA ASN A 94 19.23 16.02 -9.23
C ASN A 94 17.78 15.69 -9.61
N THR A 95 17.50 15.73 -10.91
CA THR A 95 16.17 15.78 -11.53
C THR A 95 15.36 14.49 -11.40
N ASN A 96 15.99 13.39 -10.98
CA ASN A 96 15.36 12.07 -10.97
C ASN A 96 14.95 11.61 -9.56
N THR A 97 15.47 12.24 -8.51
CA THR A 97 15.14 11.98 -7.08
C THR A 97 14.28 13.08 -6.45
N GLN A 98 13.99 14.15 -7.19
CA GLN A 98 13.24 15.31 -6.71
C GLN A 98 11.74 15.02 -6.48
N SER A 99 11.11 14.13 -7.27
CA SER A 99 9.68 13.87 -7.15
C SER A 99 9.31 13.19 -5.83
N SER A 100 10.02 12.14 -5.41
CA SER A 100 9.73 11.44 -4.16
C SER A 100 9.99 12.30 -2.92
N ALA A 101 11.08 13.07 -2.90
CA ALA A 101 11.42 13.97 -1.79
C ALA A 101 10.40 15.11 -1.66
N ASN A 102 9.95 15.69 -2.77
CA ASN A 102 8.91 16.72 -2.77
C ASN A 102 7.55 16.17 -2.34
N THR A 103 7.21 14.95 -2.75
CA THR A 103 5.98 14.27 -2.32
C THR A 103 6.01 13.95 -0.83
N ILE A 104 7.12 13.45 -0.28
CA ILE A 104 7.27 13.22 1.17
C ILE A 104 7.13 14.52 1.96
N LYS A 105 7.75 15.60 1.49
CA LYS A 105 7.63 16.93 2.14
C LYS A 105 6.21 17.48 2.07
N ALA A 106 5.53 17.35 0.94
CA ALA A 106 4.15 17.78 0.77
C ALA A 106 3.19 16.98 1.67
N ILE A 107 3.39 15.66 1.76
CA ILE A 107 2.59 14.79 2.64
C ILE A 107 2.83 15.15 4.11
N ALA A 108 4.08 15.37 4.51
CA ALA A 108 4.42 15.71 5.89
C ALA A 108 3.92 17.12 6.31
N MET A 109 3.81 18.06 5.36
CA MET A 109 3.34 19.43 5.64
C MET A 109 1.83 19.63 5.51
N SER A 110 1.16 18.91 4.60
CA SER A 110 -0.24 19.18 4.23
C SER A 110 -1.16 17.96 4.28
N GLY A 111 -0.64 16.80 4.67
CA GLY A 111 -1.36 15.53 4.60
C GLY A 111 -1.49 15.05 3.15
N ILE A 112 -2.21 13.95 2.97
CA ILE A 112 -2.42 13.36 1.65
C ILE A 112 -3.72 13.91 1.08
N ASN A 113 -3.63 14.76 0.06
CA ASN A 113 -4.77 15.21 -0.72
C ASN A 113 -4.96 14.37 -2.00
N ASP A 114 -6.10 14.55 -2.67
CA ASP A 114 -6.45 13.78 -3.87
C ASP A 114 -5.43 13.92 -5.01
N GLY A 115 -4.81 15.09 -5.17
CA GLY A 115 -3.82 15.34 -6.21
C GLY A 115 -2.50 14.59 -5.97
N ILE A 116 -2.01 14.60 -4.73
CA ILE A 116 -0.83 13.84 -4.30
C ILE A 116 -1.09 12.34 -4.43
N PHE A 117 -2.28 11.89 -3.99
CA PHE A 117 -2.70 10.50 -4.12
C PHE A 117 -2.73 10.07 -5.58
N LEU A 118 -3.33 10.87 -6.46
CA LEU A 118 -3.44 10.60 -7.89
C LEU A 118 -2.05 10.48 -8.54
N GLY A 119 -1.11 11.37 -8.17
CA GLY A 119 0.28 11.28 -8.64
C GLY A 119 0.94 9.96 -8.26
N MET A 120 0.87 9.58 -6.97
CA MET A 120 1.42 8.30 -6.50
C MET A 120 0.74 7.07 -7.14
N PHE A 121 -0.57 7.15 -7.39
CA PHE A 121 -1.31 6.13 -8.10
C PHE A 121 -0.85 5.98 -9.54
N ILE A 122 -0.71 7.07 -10.30
CA ILE A 122 -0.21 7.04 -11.67
C ILE A 122 1.23 6.50 -11.72
N ASP A 123 2.08 6.89 -10.76
CA ASP A 123 3.45 6.39 -10.66
C ASP A 123 3.50 4.87 -10.43
N ASN A 124 2.66 4.35 -9.52
CA ASN A 124 2.57 2.91 -9.26
C ASN A 124 1.93 2.13 -10.43
N LEU A 125 0.97 2.73 -11.12
CA LEU A 125 0.26 2.10 -12.25
C LEU A 125 1.11 2.09 -13.54
N GLY A 126 1.95 3.11 -13.72
CA GLY A 126 2.69 3.39 -14.94
C GLY A 126 2.04 4.52 -15.74
N SER A 127 2.83 5.52 -16.12
CA SER A 127 2.35 6.73 -16.80
C SER A 127 1.81 6.49 -18.22
N ASP A 128 2.10 5.33 -18.80
CA ASP A 128 1.66 4.88 -20.12
C ASP A 128 0.47 3.90 -20.04
N PHE A 129 0.05 3.49 -18.84
CA PHE A 129 -1.00 2.48 -18.68
C PHE A 129 -2.34 2.96 -19.25
N ALA A 130 -2.74 4.20 -18.94
CA ALA A 130 -4.04 4.72 -19.34
C ALA A 130 -4.17 4.86 -20.86
N SER A 131 -3.11 5.31 -21.54
CA SER A 131 -3.09 5.44 -23.00
C SER A 131 -3.08 4.07 -23.69
N LYS A 132 -2.33 3.10 -23.16
CA LYS A 132 -2.28 1.73 -23.71
C LYS A 132 -3.60 0.97 -23.57
N ASN A 133 -4.37 1.26 -22.52
CA ASN A 133 -5.59 0.53 -22.19
C ASN A 133 -6.88 1.30 -22.52
N HIS A 134 -6.80 2.28 -23.42
CA HIS A 134 -7.95 3.05 -23.94
C HIS A 134 -8.80 3.70 -22.83
N ILE A 135 -8.15 4.22 -21.79
CA ILE A 135 -8.84 5.03 -20.79
C ILE A 135 -9.06 6.43 -21.36
N VAL A 136 -10.32 6.87 -21.38
CA VAL A 136 -10.75 8.15 -21.94
C VAL A 136 -10.06 9.28 -21.17
N GLY A 137 -9.34 10.14 -21.88
CA GLY A 137 -8.58 11.25 -21.25
C GLY A 137 -7.21 10.85 -20.70
N GLY A 138 -6.75 9.60 -20.92
CA GLY A 138 -5.46 9.12 -20.44
C GLY A 138 -5.36 9.21 -18.91
N ASN A 139 -4.20 9.63 -18.40
CA ASN A 139 -3.99 9.74 -16.95
C ASN A 139 -4.91 10.79 -16.30
N ALA A 140 -5.32 11.82 -17.03
CA ALA A 140 -6.28 12.82 -16.56
C ALA A 140 -7.73 12.29 -16.52
N GLY A 141 -7.99 11.12 -17.12
CA GLY A 141 -9.28 10.44 -17.09
C GLY A 141 -9.58 9.74 -15.77
N PHE A 142 -8.58 9.57 -14.90
CA PHE A 142 -8.75 9.06 -13.55
C PHE A 142 -9.25 10.17 -12.64
N VAL A 143 -10.47 10.01 -12.13
CA VAL A 143 -11.08 11.02 -11.25
C VAL A 143 -11.27 10.43 -9.87
N LEU A 144 -10.63 11.06 -8.87
CA LEU A 144 -10.88 10.78 -7.46
C LEU A 144 -11.98 11.71 -6.97
N LEU A 145 -13.17 11.16 -6.70
CA LEU A 145 -14.30 11.91 -6.16
C LEU A 145 -14.69 11.30 -4.83
N ARG A 146 -14.83 12.12 -3.78
CA ARG A 146 -15.29 11.66 -2.45
C ARG A 146 -14.30 10.73 -1.74
N SER A 147 -13.03 10.78 -2.11
CA SER A 147 -11.97 10.24 -1.27
C SER A 147 -11.94 10.99 0.05
N SER A 148 -11.80 10.25 1.14
CA SER A 148 -11.59 10.77 2.48
C SER A 148 -10.39 10.04 3.02
N ILE A 149 -9.31 10.79 3.22
CA ILE A 149 -8.05 10.25 3.71
C ILE A 149 -7.90 10.80 5.14
N LEU A 150 -7.98 9.91 6.14
CA LEU A 150 -7.84 10.24 7.56
C LEU A 150 -8.90 11.22 8.12
N ASN A 151 -10.20 10.92 7.96
CA ASN A 151 -11.24 11.60 8.75
C ASN A 151 -11.47 10.86 10.07
N ASN A 152 -10.93 11.39 11.18
CA ASN A 152 -11.20 11.08 12.60
C ASN A 152 -11.10 9.62 13.11
N ASN A 153 -11.13 8.61 12.24
CA ASN A 153 -11.21 7.17 12.59
C ASN A 153 -10.17 6.33 11.82
N SER A 154 -9.00 6.92 11.53
CA SER A 154 -7.89 6.23 10.85
C SER A 154 -8.17 5.70 9.44
N GLN A 155 -9.39 5.77 8.89
CA GLN A 155 -9.73 5.14 7.61
C GLN A 155 -9.34 6.00 6.39
N ILE A 156 -8.85 5.31 5.38
CA ILE A 156 -8.59 5.82 4.04
C ILE A 156 -9.65 5.23 3.11
N LYS A 157 -10.61 6.07 2.72
CA LYS A 157 -11.60 5.78 1.69
C LYS A 157 -11.18 6.43 0.39
N VAL A 158 -11.05 5.64 -0.66
CA VAL A 158 -10.70 6.09 -2.01
C VAL A 158 -11.77 5.65 -2.98
N CYS A 159 -12.29 6.58 -3.77
CA CYS A 159 -13.25 6.30 -4.82
C CYS A 159 -12.67 6.82 -6.14
N LEU A 160 -12.40 5.90 -7.06
CA LEU A 160 -11.80 6.16 -8.37
C LEU A 160 -12.84 5.88 -9.46
N ASP A 161 -13.16 6.92 -10.23
CA ASP A 161 -14.01 6.85 -11.41
C ASP A 161 -13.16 6.94 -12.67
N TYR A 162 -13.44 6.09 -13.66
CA TYR A 162 -12.77 6.11 -14.97
C TYR A 162 -13.67 5.52 -16.06
N VAL A 163 -13.34 5.82 -17.31
CA VAL A 163 -14.10 5.34 -18.48
C VAL A 163 -13.15 4.63 -19.43
N ILE A 164 -13.50 3.41 -19.80
CA ILE A 164 -12.79 2.62 -20.82
C ILE A 164 -13.54 2.79 -22.14
N ASP A 165 -12.82 3.14 -23.19
CA ASP A 165 -13.33 3.15 -24.55
C ASP A 165 -13.19 1.76 -25.20
N ASN A 166 -14.24 1.32 -25.87
CA ASN A 166 -14.29 0.09 -26.64
C ASN A 166 -13.85 0.41 -28.08
N PRO A 167 -12.68 -0.07 -28.53
CA PRO A 167 -12.20 0.19 -29.88
C PRO A 167 -13.06 -0.50 -30.97
N PHE A 168 -13.99 -1.38 -30.59
CA PHE A 168 -14.88 -2.12 -31.49
C PHE A 168 -16.34 -1.69 -31.32
N ASP A 169 -16.63 -0.41 -31.58
CA ASP A 169 -17.97 0.15 -31.48
C ASP A 169 -18.82 -0.08 -32.75
N ILE A 170 -19.39 -1.27 -32.87
CA ILE A 170 -20.26 -1.63 -34.01
C ILE A 170 -21.74 -1.26 -33.74
N PHE A 171 -22.13 -1.08 -32.47
CA PHE A 171 -23.54 -0.90 -32.03
C PHE A 171 -23.81 0.36 -31.19
N GLY A 172 -22.87 1.30 -31.10
CA GLY A 172 -22.99 2.51 -30.29
C GLY A 172 -22.77 2.27 -28.78
N LEU A 173 -22.06 1.21 -28.41
CA LEU A 173 -21.72 0.83 -27.04
C LEU A 173 -20.21 1.04 -26.80
N SER A 174 -19.70 2.23 -27.15
CA SER A 174 -18.27 2.55 -27.06
C SER A 174 -17.79 2.71 -25.61
N LEU A 175 -18.60 3.22 -24.68
CA LEU A 175 -18.07 3.67 -23.38
C LEU A 175 -18.51 2.78 -22.21
N VAL A 176 -17.52 2.24 -21.50
CA VAL A 176 -17.72 1.48 -20.26
C VAL A 176 -17.26 2.31 -19.07
N LYS A 177 -18.23 2.83 -18.31
CA LYS A 177 -17.96 3.56 -17.06
C LYS A 177 -17.66 2.56 -15.94
N LYS A 178 -16.58 2.80 -15.21
CA LYS A 178 -16.15 1.99 -14.07
C LYS A 178 -15.94 2.87 -12.85
N LYS A 179 -16.33 2.31 -11.71
CA LYS A 179 -16.13 2.90 -10.40
C LYS A 179 -15.50 1.84 -9.50
N THR A 180 -14.36 2.20 -8.92
CA THR A 180 -13.66 1.39 -7.93
C THR A 180 -13.73 2.12 -6.59
N GLU A 181 -14.14 1.41 -5.55
CA GLU A 181 -14.08 1.91 -4.18
C GLU A 181 -13.14 1.02 -3.37
N LEU A 182 -12.25 1.65 -2.62
CA LEU A 182 -11.34 1.00 -1.69
C LEU A 182 -11.50 1.68 -0.33
N VAL A 183 -11.65 0.88 0.72
CA VAL A 183 -11.58 1.33 2.11
C VAL A 183 -10.49 0.50 2.77
N THR A 184 -9.53 1.18 3.39
CA THR A 184 -8.47 0.56 4.18
C THR A 184 -8.26 1.35 5.44
N ASP A 185 -7.81 0.69 6.49
CA ASP A 185 -7.37 1.37 7.69
C ASP A 185 -5.97 1.97 7.45
N GLY A 186 -5.80 3.18 7.96
CA GLY A 186 -4.54 3.90 8.08
C GLY A 186 -3.74 3.29 9.21
N TRP A 187 -2.48 2.99 8.91
CA TRP A 187 -1.52 2.49 9.87
C TRP A 187 -0.98 3.70 10.63
N LEU A 188 -1.66 4.07 11.71
CA LEU A 188 -1.23 5.17 12.59
C LEU A 188 -0.12 4.74 13.56
N GLY A 189 0.52 3.59 13.30
CA GLY A 189 1.22 2.88 14.35
C GLY A 189 0.18 2.48 15.38
N GLU A 190 -0.52 1.37 15.13
CA GLU A 190 -0.96 0.62 16.30
C GLU A 190 0.34 0.34 17.06
N ASP A 191 0.44 0.89 18.28
CA ASP A 191 1.35 0.35 19.24
C ASP A 191 1.19 -1.16 19.16
N LYS A 192 2.27 -1.89 18.89
CA LYS A 192 2.27 -3.34 19.11
C LYS A 192 2.00 -3.70 20.58
N ASP A 193 1.70 -2.72 21.41
CA ASP A 193 1.25 -2.82 22.79
C ASP A 193 -0.27 -2.68 22.94
N ALA A 194 -1.04 -2.42 21.88
CA ALA A 194 -2.50 -2.54 21.85
C ALA A 194 -2.92 -4.00 21.58
N PHE A 195 -2.29 -4.95 22.29
CA PHE A 195 -2.99 -6.18 22.62
C PHE A 195 -4.16 -5.73 23.47
N GLU A 196 -5.36 -5.74 22.87
CA GLU A 196 -6.68 -5.57 23.49
C GLU A 196 -6.68 -4.80 24.81
N GLU A 197 -7.35 -3.65 24.85
CA GLU A 197 -8.09 -3.27 26.06
C GLU A 197 -9.11 -4.39 26.36
N PHE A 198 -8.60 -5.52 26.86
CA PHE A 198 -9.33 -6.32 27.80
C PHE A 198 -9.58 -5.37 28.95
N ALA A 199 -10.84 -4.94 29.03
CA ALA A 199 -11.44 -4.39 30.22
C ALA A 199 -11.18 -5.38 31.38
N GLY A 200 -10.02 -5.22 32.01
CA GLY A 200 -9.52 -5.99 33.13
C GLY A 200 -8.89 -4.99 34.09
N ASP A 201 -9.69 -4.59 35.08
CA ASP A 201 -9.42 -3.78 36.27
C ASP A 201 -8.45 -2.58 36.14
N GLU A 202 -9.01 -1.39 36.35
CA GLU A 202 -8.39 -0.05 36.30
C GLU A 202 -7.20 0.21 37.25
N ASP A 203 -6.63 -0.80 37.92
CA ASP A 203 -5.68 -0.59 39.02
C ASP A 203 -4.29 -1.24 38.87
N ASP A 204 -4.00 -1.97 37.78
CA ASP A 204 -2.69 -2.59 37.61
C ASP A 204 -1.67 -1.62 36.98
N ASP A 205 -0.85 -0.99 37.84
CA ASP A 205 0.29 -0.14 37.45
C ASP A 205 1.32 -0.98 36.64
N TYR A 206 1.68 -0.58 35.42
CA TYR A 206 2.60 -1.33 34.55
C TYR A 206 4.03 -0.75 34.56
N VAL A 207 5.03 -1.61 34.41
CA VAL A 207 6.45 -1.23 34.37
C VAL A 207 7.24 -2.01 33.32
N TYR A 208 8.37 -1.45 32.90
CA TYR A 208 9.28 -2.00 31.90
C TYR A 208 10.49 -2.64 32.56
N ILE A 209 10.84 -3.84 32.12
CA ILE A 209 12.02 -4.58 32.59
C ILE A 209 12.82 -5.12 31.41
N THR A 210 14.08 -5.43 31.65
CA THR A 210 14.88 -6.28 30.73
C THR A 210 15.01 -7.67 31.33
N LYS A 211 15.13 -8.70 30.49
CA LYS A 211 15.17 -10.12 30.94
C LYS A 211 16.08 -10.33 32.15
N ASP A 212 17.32 -9.83 32.07
CA ASP A 212 18.36 -9.99 33.10
C ASP A 212 18.55 -8.76 34.01
N GLY A 213 17.68 -7.74 33.92
CA GLY A 213 17.82 -6.49 34.69
C GLY A 213 17.35 -6.60 36.14
N GLU A 214 18.11 -6.10 37.11
CA GLU A 214 17.68 -6.10 38.53
C GLU A 214 16.65 -5.00 38.87
N VAL A 215 16.35 -4.15 37.90
CA VAL A 215 15.65 -2.89 38.07
C VAL A 215 14.44 -2.82 37.15
N TYR A 216 13.35 -2.21 37.62
CA TYR A 216 12.20 -1.86 36.80
C TYR A 216 12.16 -0.36 36.49
N HIS A 217 11.57 -0.03 35.36
CA HIS A 217 11.46 1.33 34.83
C HIS A 217 9.97 1.69 34.64
N ARG A 218 9.56 2.90 34.98
CA ARG A 218 8.20 3.39 34.67
C ARG A 218 8.13 4.05 33.30
N ASP A 219 9.26 4.55 32.81
CA ASP A 219 9.38 5.22 31.52
C ASP A 219 10.09 4.30 30.51
N ALA A 220 9.40 3.97 29.41
CA ALA A 220 9.95 3.19 28.31
C ALA A 220 11.14 3.88 27.62
N SER A 221 11.18 5.21 27.67
CA SER A 221 12.24 6.05 27.08
C SER A 221 13.39 6.35 28.04
N CYS A 222 13.40 5.72 29.23
CA CYS A 222 14.47 5.93 30.21
C CYS A 222 15.83 5.59 29.60
N THR A 223 16.79 6.52 29.66
CA THR A 223 18.16 6.32 29.10
C THR A 223 18.96 5.16 29.73
N TYR A 224 18.50 4.62 30.87
CA TYR A 224 19.09 3.41 31.47
C TYR A 224 18.49 2.12 30.89
N LEU A 225 17.32 2.24 30.24
CA LEU A 225 16.61 1.20 29.52
C LEU A 225 16.98 1.22 28.04
N THR A 226 16.84 2.38 27.38
CA THR A 226 17.21 2.63 25.98
C THR A 226 18.59 3.29 25.92
N ARG A 227 19.56 2.63 25.29
CA ARG A 227 20.89 3.21 25.04
C ARG A 227 20.97 3.68 23.61
N ASP A 228 21.43 4.91 23.42
CA ASP A 228 21.73 5.43 22.10
C ASP A 228 22.86 4.61 21.46
N VAL A 229 22.53 3.91 20.39
CA VAL A 229 23.49 3.17 19.58
C VAL A 229 24.06 4.11 18.54
N LEU A 230 25.37 4.29 18.58
CA LEU A 230 26.14 5.11 17.64
C LEU A 230 26.92 4.19 16.70
N SER A 231 27.18 4.65 15.49
CA SER A 231 28.00 3.94 14.50
C SER A 231 29.25 4.74 14.13
N SER A 232 30.34 4.04 13.84
CA SER A 232 31.59 4.62 13.33
C SER A 232 32.27 3.62 12.40
N SER A 233 33.17 4.10 11.53
CA SER A 233 34.06 3.19 10.81
C SER A 233 34.98 2.47 11.79
N PHE A 234 35.29 1.21 11.49
CA PHE A 234 36.24 0.40 12.25
C PHE A 234 37.60 1.09 12.36
N SER A 235 38.07 1.74 11.28
CA SER A 235 39.33 2.49 11.28
C SER A 235 39.38 3.66 12.27
N ASN A 236 38.22 4.19 12.67
CA ASN A 236 38.14 5.36 13.55
C ASN A 236 37.83 4.98 15.01
N ILE A 237 37.41 3.75 15.29
CA ILE A 237 36.98 3.36 16.64
C ILE A 237 38.10 3.48 17.69
N GLU A 238 39.36 3.32 17.27
CA GLU A 238 40.54 3.50 18.13
C GLU A 238 40.74 4.94 18.61
N ASN A 239 40.17 5.92 17.90
CA ASN A 239 40.23 7.34 18.24
C ASN A 239 39.04 7.81 19.06
N VAL A 240 37.91 7.10 18.98
CA VAL A 240 36.70 7.44 19.73
C VAL A 240 36.87 7.07 21.21
N ARG A 241 36.36 7.92 22.10
CA ARG A 241 36.32 7.68 23.54
C ARG A 241 34.88 7.72 24.03
N ASN A 242 34.58 6.96 25.08
CA ASN A 242 33.28 7.05 25.73
C ASN A 242 33.19 8.33 26.60
N GLN A 243 32.02 8.62 27.16
CA GLN A 243 31.79 9.83 27.97
C GLN A 243 32.71 9.93 29.20
N SER A 244 33.26 8.80 29.67
CA SER A 244 34.23 8.71 30.78
C SER A 244 35.69 8.69 30.31
N GLY A 245 35.97 8.86 29.01
CA GLY A 245 37.32 8.89 28.44
C GLY A 245 37.94 7.50 28.16
N ALA A 246 37.19 6.40 28.30
CA ALA A 246 37.69 5.06 28.04
C ALA A 246 37.70 4.69 26.54
N LYS A 247 38.56 3.75 26.18
CA LYS A 247 38.62 3.15 24.83
C LYS A 247 37.56 2.06 24.65
N TYR A 248 37.20 1.80 23.39
CA TYR A 248 36.32 0.69 23.02
C TYR A 248 37.11 -0.55 22.62
N TYR A 249 36.73 -1.70 23.16
CA TYR A 249 37.31 -3.01 22.88
C TYR A 249 36.31 -3.89 22.10
N PRO A 250 36.76 -4.93 21.38
CA PRO A 250 35.82 -5.83 20.71
C PRO A 250 34.88 -6.50 21.72
N CYS A 251 33.61 -6.64 21.32
CA CYS A 251 32.62 -7.40 22.08
C CYS A 251 33.01 -8.89 22.15
N ASP A 252 32.82 -9.51 23.32
CA ASP A 252 33.24 -10.90 23.55
C ASP A 252 32.43 -11.92 22.75
N SER A 253 31.18 -11.58 22.41
CA SER A 253 30.29 -12.39 21.59
C SER A 253 30.41 -12.08 20.09
N CYS A 254 30.90 -10.89 19.73
CA CYS A 254 31.07 -10.47 18.33
C CYS A 254 32.47 -10.76 17.78
N LYS A 255 33.28 -11.62 18.43
CA LYS A 255 34.71 -11.90 18.18
C LYS A 255 35.07 -12.47 16.79
N ALA A 256 34.32 -12.17 15.73
CA ALA A 256 34.87 -12.24 14.39
C ALA A 256 35.88 -11.10 14.20
N GLU A 257 37.01 -11.38 13.53
CA GLU A 257 38.00 -10.37 13.16
C GLU A 257 37.38 -9.37 12.17
N ILE A 258 36.81 -8.29 12.71
CA ILE A 258 36.36 -7.17 11.91
C ILE A 258 37.62 -6.46 11.41
N ASN A 259 37.99 -6.69 10.15
CA ASN A 259 39.16 -6.04 9.54
C ASN A 259 38.77 -4.79 8.73
N SER A 260 37.48 -4.57 8.48
CA SER A 260 36.94 -3.40 7.79
C SER A 260 35.42 -3.30 8.00
N GLY A 261 34.85 -2.10 7.86
CA GLY A 261 33.39 -1.87 7.91
C GLY A 261 32.94 -0.87 8.98
N ILE A 262 31.64 -0.92 9.29
CA ILE A 262 30.98 -0.10 10.32
C ILE A 262 30.91 -0.93 11.61
N VAL A 263 31.18 -0.28 12.74
CA VAL A 263 31.01 -0.84 14.08
C VAL A 263 30.04 0.02 14.89
N TYR A 264 29.36 -0.63 15.81
CA TYR A 264 28.34 -0.03 16.66
C TYR A 264 28.81 0.01 18.10
N TYR A 265 28.51 1.10 18.81
CA TYR A 265 28.91 1.32 20.18
C TYR A 265 27.89 2.21 20.89
N THR A 266 28.05 2.43 22.19
CA THR A 266 27.18 3.32 22.98
C THR A 266 28.02 4.32 23.74
N SER A 267 27.47 5.50 24.00
CA SER A 267 28.18 6.63 24.66
C SER A 267 28.79 6.30 26.03
N TYR A 268 28.21 5.34 26.77
CA TYR A 268 28.68 4.88 28.08
C TYR A 268 29.30 3.47 28.04
N GLY A 269 29.33 2.80 26.89
CA GLY A 269 29.93 1.48 26.74
C GLY A 269 31.45 1.50 26.75
N THR A 270 32.05 0.32 26.84
CA THR A 270 33.50 0.11 26.64
C THR A 270 33.76 -0.91 25.52
N ARG A 271 32.71 -1.31 24.79
CA ARG A 271 32.79 -2.31 23.74
C ARG A 271 32.16 -1.83 22.44
N TYR A 272 32.70 -2.28 21.32
CA TYR A 272 32.12 -2.12 20.00
C TYR A 272 31.64 -3.46 19.45
N HIS A 273 30.65 -3.41 18.56
CA HIS A 273 29.89 -4.54 18.04
C HIS A 273 29.89 -4.52 16.51
N ASN A 274 29.76 -5.69 15.89
CA ASN A 274 29.68 -5.84 14.43
C ASN A 274 28.27 -5.65 13.85
N SER A 275 27.25 -5.69 14.70
CA SER A 275 25.84 -5.61 14.33
C SER A 275 25.08 -4.81 15.38
N GLU A 276 24.11 -4.01 14.93
CA GLU A 276 23.15 -3.31 15.80
C GLU A 276 22.32 -4.30 16.63
N GLU A 277 22.08 -5.49 16.08
CA GLU A 277 21.29 -6.58 16.67
C GLU A 277 22.08 -7.48 17.62
N CYS A 278 23.30 -7.09 18.02
CA CYS A 278 24.05 -7.87 18.98
C CYS A 278 23.29 -7.92 20.32
N GLY A 279 22.99 -9.10 20.85
CA GLY A 279 22.28 -9.22 22.15
C GLY A 279 23.04 -8.67 23.37
N GLN A 280 24.31 -8.29 23.24
CA GLN A 280 25.02 -7.51 24.28
C GLN A 280 24.85 -5.99 24.12
N LEU A 281 24.40 -5.54 22.94
CA LEU A 281 24.13 -4.15 22.58
C LEU A 281 22.63 -3.85 22.69
N HIS A 282 21.80 -4.65 22.03
CA HIS A 282 20.35 -4.61 22.08
C HIS A 282 19.84 -5.38 23.30
N ARG A 283 18.85 -4.82 24.01
CA ARG A 283 18.20 -5.45 25.17
C ARG A 283 16.74 -5.68 24.84
N ASP A 284 16.25 -6.89 25.10
CA ASP A 284 14.82 -7.17 24.99
C ASP A 284 14.10 -6.54 26.19
N ILE A 285 13.22 -5.58 25.89
CA ILE A 285 12.40 -4.87 26.88
C ILE A 285 11.04 -5.56 26.95
N LEU A 286 10.59 -5.85 28.16
CA LEU A 286 9.30 -6.47 28.45
C LEU A 286 8.46 -5.53 29.31
N ARG A 287 7.20 -5.32 28.94
CA ARG A 287 6.19 -4.64 29.78
C ARG A 287 5.49 -5.67 30.64
N VAL A 288 5.49 -5.48 31.95
CA VAL A 288 4.92 -6.41 32.93
C VAL A 288 4.20 -5.63 34.03
N PRO A 289 3.15 -6.20 34.67
CA PRO A 289 2.48 -5.53 35.77
C PRO A 289 3.42 -5.37 36.97
N LEU A 290 3.34 -4.26 37.71
CA LEU A 290 4.20 -3.94 38.85
C LEU A 290 4.17 -5.04 39.93
N SER A 291 3.01 -5.70 40.09
CA SER A 291 2.80 -6.85 40.97
C SER A 291 3.73 -8.03 40.64
N SER A 292 4.10 -8.22 39.38
CA SER A 292 4.99 -9.30 38.93
C SER A 292 6.48 -9.07 39.20
N VAL A 293 6.86 -7.84 39.56
CA VAL A 293 8.27 -7.44 39.72
C VAL A 293 8.63 -7.02 41.15
N ALA A 294 7.91 -7.53 42.16
CA ALA A 294 8.16 -7.25 43.58
C ALA A 294 9.62 -7.46 44.03
N ASN A 295 10.39 -8.32 43.33
CA ASN A 295 11.79 -8.61 43.63
C ASN A 295 12.80 -7.68 42.93
N ARG A 296 12.35 -6.71 42.13
CA ARG A 296 13.22 -5.79 41.37
C ARG A 296 13.15 -4.39 41.97
N ARG A 297 14.30 -3.71 41.98
CA ARG A 297 14.41 -2.35 42.55
C ARG A 297 13.87 -1.31 41.56
N PRO A 298 13.34 -0.16 42.02
CA PRO A 298 13.02 0.95 41.13
C PRO A 298 14.27 1.55 40.50
N CYS A 299 14.15 1.97 39.24
CA CYS A 299 15.18 2.73 38.56
C CYS A 299 15.37 4.11 39.21
N SER A 300 16.60 4.44 39.59
CA SER A 300 16.94 5.73 40.21
C SER A 300 16.65 6.95 39.33
N LYS A 301 16.47 6.78 38.01
CA LYS A 301 16.20 7.88 37.08
C LYS A 301 14.73 8.07 36.74
N CYS A 302 13.95 6.99 36.65
CA CYS A 302 12.56 7.05 36.14
C CYS A 302 11.51 6.45 37.09
N ALA A 303 11.93 5.79 38.17
CA ALA A 303 11.04 5.16 39.13
C ALA A 303 11.42 5.46 40.59
N GLY A 304 12.43 6.31 40.81
CA GLY A 304 12.80 6.81 42.12
C GLY A 304 11.98 8.04 42.44
N GLU A 305 11.23 7.97 43.55
CA GLU A 305 10.90 9.14 44.36
C GLU A 305 12.16 9.68 45.06
#